data_AF-A0A060C6M4-F1
#
_entry.id   AF-A0A060C6M4-F1
#
_cell.length_a   1.000
_cell.length_b   1.000
_cell.length_c   1.000
_cell.angle_alpha   90.00
_cell.angle_beta   90.00
_cell.angle_gamma   90.00
#
_symmetry.space_group_name_H-M   'P 1'
#
loop_
_entity.id
_entity.type
_entity.pdbx_description
1 polymer ?
#
loop_
_entity_poly.entity_id
_entity_poly.type
_entity_poly.pdbx_seq_one_letter_code
_entity_poly.pdbx_strand_id
1 'polypeptide(L)'
;RDRGIRITQLHVQNEVFADQKFPSCLWSSADLKVFIRDYLGPRFEREDLDVAIFLGTLNGPEDMAWTGGYGMRLDNYNRYVDDILFDDKARGYIAGIGYQWAGRTASPAPMSRGRSSSSSRRNRNG
;
A
#
# COMPACT_ATOMS: atom_id res chain seq x y z
N ARG A 1 -4.62 25.15 6.75
CA ARG A 1 -6.03 25.56 6.52
C ARG A 1 -6.13 27.05 6.20
N ASP A 2 -5.20 27.87 6.68
CA ASP A 2 -5.15 29.35 6.57
C ASP A 2 -5.22 29.90 5.14
N ARG A 3 -4.85 29.11 4.13
CA ARG A 3 -4.90 29.49 2.71
C ARG A 3 -6.15 28.97 1.99
N GLY A 4 -7.11 28.39 2.70
CA GLY A 4 -8.33 27.80 2.09
C GLY A 4 -8.08 26.49 1.32
N ILE A 5 -6.85 25.97 1.31
CA ILE A 5 -6.50 24.70 0.65
C ILE A 5 -6.70 23.57 1.66
N ARG A 6 -7.60 22.65 1.33
CA ARG A 6 -7.84 21.43 2.11
C ARG A 6 -6.89 20.33 1.65
N ILE A 7 -6.11 19.81 2.59
CA ILE A 7 -5.34 18.58 2.39
C ILE A 7 -6.26 17.42 2.76
N THR A 8 -6.31 16.40 1.92
CA THR A 8 -7.20 15.24 2.11
C THR A 8 -6.43 13.95 2.31
N GLN A 9 -5.18 13.92 1.87
CA GLN A 9 -4.31 12.75 1.91
C GLN A 9 -2.89 13.17 2.27
N LEU A 10 -2.26 12.41 3.15
CA LEU A 10 -0.83 12.50 3.46
C LEU A 10 -0.18 11.17 3.10
N HIS A 11 0.85 11.25 2.26
CA HIS A 11 1.74 10.15 1.94
C HIS A 11 3.00 10.31 2.80
N VAL A 12 3.27 9.35 3.69
CA VAL A 12 4.22 9.54 4.81
C VAL A 12 5.61 9.91 4.33
N GLN A 13 6.08 9.30 3.24
CA GLN A 13 7.38 9.58 2.64
C GLN A 13 7.35 9.17 1.17
N ASN A 14 7.93 10.02 0.31
CA ASN A 14 8.13 9.68 -1.09
C ASN A 14 9.26 8.67 -1.24
N GLU A 15 9.02 7.58 -1.97
CA GLU A 15 10.03 6.57 -2.34
C GLU A 15 10.94 6.17 -1.18
N VAL A 16 10.35 5.53 -0.17
CA VAL A 16 11.00 5.17 1.12
C VAL A 16 12.30 4.35 1.00
N PHE A 17 12.59 3.81 -0.18
CA PHE A 17 13.75 2.98 -0.49
C PHE A 17 14.81 3.65 -1.38
N ALA A 18 14.50 4.81 -1.95
CA ALA A 18 15.34 5.41 -2.99
C ALA A 18 16.29 6.44 -2.37
N ASP A 19 17.59 6.14 -2.40
CA ASP A 19 18.64 7.12 -2.13
C ASP A 19 18.88 7.91 -3.43
N GLN A 20 18.26 9.08 -3.52
CA GLN A 20 18.32 9.91 -4.72
C GLN A 20 19.28 11.09 -4.53
N LYS A 21 19.79 11.62 -5.64
CA LYS A 21 20.57 12.88 -5.68
C LYS A 21 19.75 14.13 -5.32
N PHE A 22 18.43 13.97 -5.18
CA PHE A 22 17.47 15.00 -4.75
C PHE A 22 16.96 14.64 -3.34
N PRO A 23 16.24 15.55 -2.65
CA PRO A 23 15.78 15.31 -1.29
C PRO A 23 15.06 13.97 -1.13
N SER A 24 15.70 13.06 -0.42
CA SER A 24 15.25 11.71 -0.14
C SER A 24 15.53 11.36 1.31
N CYS A 25 14.78 10.41 1.85
CA CYS A 25 14.95 9.93 3.21
C CYS A 25 14.60 8.45 3.22
N LEU A 26 15.59 7.61 3.56
CA LEU A 26 15.41 6.17 3.65
C LEU A 26 14.74 5.81 4.97
N TRP A 27 13.77 4.89 4.89
CA TRP A 27 13.06 4.39 6.06
C TRP A 27 13.02 2.86 6.05
N SER A 28 13.43 2.25 7.17
CA SER A 28 13.16 0.82 7.39
C SER A 28 11.65 0.60 7.62
N SER A 29 11.16 -0.63 7.38
CA SER A 29 9.74 -0.95 7.61
C SER A 29 9.37 -0.79 9.09
N ALA A 30 10.30 -1.16 9.98
CA ALA A 30 10.15 -1.07 11.41
C ALA A 30 10.03 0.39 11.87
N ASP A 31 10.89 1.28 11.39
CA ASP A 31 10.85 2.70 11.77
C ASP A 31 9.59 3.38 11.22
N LEU A 32 9.22 3.09 9.97
CA LEU A 32 8.02 3.66 9.37
C LEU A 32 6.74 3.16 10.07
N LYS A 33 6.70 1.88 10.46
CA LYS A 33 5.64 1.31 11.29
C LYS A 33 5.53 2.02 12.63
N VAL A 34 6.64 2.15 13.36
CA VAL A 34 6.67 2.83 14.68
C VAL A 34 6.22 4.27 14.54
N PHE A 35 6.70 4.98 13.52
CA PHE A 35 6.31 6.35 13.26
C PHE A 35 4.80 6.49 13.02
N ILE A 36 4.21 5.63 12.18
CA ILE A 36 2.76 5.65 11.92
C ILE A 36 1.98 5.29 13.19
N ARG A 37 2.36 4.20 13.86
CA ARG A 37 1.64 3.62 14.99
C ARG A 37 1.67 4.49 16.25
N ASP A 38 2.86 4.99 16.60
CA ASP A 38 3.12 5.56 17.92
C ASP A 38 3.15 7.10 17.89
N TYR A 39 3.29 7.71 16.71
CA TYR A 39 3.46 9.16 16.59
C TYR A 39 2.41 9.81 15.67
N LEU A 40 2.40 9.44 14.39
CA LEU A 40 1.60 10.13 13.37
C LEU A 40 0.11 9.88 13.54
N GLY A 41 -0.31 8.61 13.62
CA GLY A 41 -1.70 8.22 13.83
C GLY A 41 -2.32 8.84 15.08
N PRO A 42 -1.72 8.64 16.27
CA PRO A 42 -2.21 9.25 17.51
C PRO A 42 -2.24 10.78 17.49
N ARG A 43 -1.35 11.43 16.72
CA ARG A 43 -1.40 12.89 16.52
C ARG A 43 -2.61 13.27 15.67
N PHE A 44 -2.90 12.54 14.60
CA PHE A 44 -4.03 12.83 13.71
C PHE A 44 -5.38 12.69 14.43
N GLU A 45 -5.54 11.65 15.25
CA GLU A 45 -6.72 11.48 16.10
C GLU A 45 -6.84 12.59 17.13
N ARG A 46 -5.75 12.90 17.85
CA ARG A 46 -5.75 13.94 18.89
C ARG A 46 -6.11 15.33 18.34
N GLU A 47 -5.66 15.63 17.13
CA GLU A 47 -5.88 16.91 16.48
C GLU A 47 -7.15 16.91 15.59
N ASP A 48 -7.92 15.82 15.58
CA ASP A 48 -9.15 15.64 14.81
C ASP A 48 -9.00 16.05 13.32
N LEU A 49 -7.93 15.53 12.69
CA LEU A 49 -7.61 15.85 11.31
C LEU A 49 -8.38 14.97 10.33
N ASP A 50 -9.27 15.59 9.54
CA ASP A 50 -9.89 14.98 8.34
C ASP A 50 -8.88 14.85 7.19
N VAL A 51 -7.82 14.07 7.41
CA VAL A 51 -6.75 13.79 6.44
C VAL A 51 -6.42 12.30 6.52
N ALA A 52 -6.54 11.59 5.39
CA ALA A 52 -6.23 10.18 5.32
C ALA A 52 -4.71 9.94 5.22
N ILE A 53 -4.18 9.03 6.03
CA ILE A 53 -2.77 8.62 5.98
C ILE A 53 -2.62 7.48 4.96
N PHE A 54 -1.67 7.63 4.04
CA PHE A 54 -1.32 6.64 3.04
C PHE A 54 0.12 6.16 3.26
N LEU A 55 0.32 4.84 3.17
CA LEU A 55 1.65 4.25 3.14
C LEU A 55 2.29 4.54 1.77
N GLY A 56 3.53 5.00 1.75
CA GLY A 56 4.24 5.38 0.53
C GLY A 56 4.10 6.85 0.17
N THR A 57 4.53 7.29 -1.01
CA THR A 57 4.65 6.50 -2.25
C THR A 57 5.74 5.45 -2.28
N LEU A 58 5.44 4.33 -2.92
CA LEU A 58 6.35 3.21 -3.13
C LEU A 58 6.66 3.07 -4.63
N ASN A 59 7.94 3.13 -4.99
CA ASN A 59 8.46 2.59 -6.23
C ASN A 59 8.71 1.09 -6.03
N GLY A 60 8.37 0.25 -7.03
CA GLY A 60 8.91 -1.10 -7.05
C GLY A 60 10.45 -1.01 -7.10
N PRO A 61 11.20 -1.96 -6.53
CA PRO A 61 12.65 -1.94 -6.67
C PRO A 61 13.01 -1.81 -8.15
N GLU A 62 14.05 -1.05 -8.50
CA GLU A 62 14.57 -1.01 -9.88
C GLU A 62 14.86 -2.44 -10.40
N ASP A 63 15.12 -3.36 -9.47
CA ASP A 63 15.25 -4.81 -9.61
C ASP A 63 13.94 -5.53 -9.99
N MET A 64 12.91 -4.80 -10.41
CA MET A 64 11.83 -5.29 -11.28
C MET A 64 12.37 -5.69 -12.68
N ALA A 65 13.62 -6.14 -12.75
CA ALA A 65 14.17 -6.88 -13.87
C ALA A 65 13.29 -8.11 -14.04
N TRP A 66 12.51 -8.09 -15.11
CA TRP A 66 11.80 -9.24 -15.65
C TRP A 66 12.82 -10.37 -15.89
N THR A 67 13.03 -11.25 -14.89
CA THR A 67 13.79 -12.47 -15.08
C THR A 67 12.95 -13.39 -15.94
N GLY A 68 13.26 -13.39 -17.25
CA GLY A 68 12.53 -14.07 -18.31
C GLY A 68 11.97 -15.44 -17.90
N GLY A 69 10.66 -15.48 -17.63
CA GLY A 69 9.89 -16.72 -17.54
C GLY A 69 9.69 -17.30 -16.14
N TYR A 70 10.31 -16.78 -15.08
CA TYR A 70 10.09 -17.26 -13.70
C TYR A 70 9.93 -16.09 -12.74
N GLY A 71 8.67 -15.84 -12.32
CA GLY A 71 8.23 -15.14 -11.10
C GLY A 71 8.88 -13.79 -10.74
N MET A 72 8.07 -12.73 -10.59
CA MET A 72 8.53 -11.46 -10.02
C MET A 72 9.16 -11.69 -8.64
N ARG A 73 10.40 -11.20 -8.43
CA ARG A 73 11.10 -11.25 -7.15
C ARG A 73 10.56 -10.17 -6.20
N LEU A 74 9.34 -10.41 -5.69
CA LEU A 74 8.56 -9.52 -4.82
C LEU A 74 8.95 -9.61 -3.33
N ASP A 75 9.93 -10.44 -2.98
CA ASP A 75 10.15 -10.90 -1.61
C ASP A 75 10.42 -9.75 -0.62
N ASN A 76 11.19 -8.72 -1.00
CA ASN A 76 11.48 -7.59 -0.12
C ASN A 76 10.33 -6.58 -0.05
N TYR A 77 9.63 -6.38 -1.18
CA TYR A 77 8.56 -5.40 -1.31
C TYR A 77 7.31 -5.81 -0.52
N ASN A 78 6.87 -7.06 -0.72
CA ASN A 78 5.75 -7.63 0.00
C ASN A 78 6.07 -7.69 1.49
N ARG A 79 7.27 -8.15 1.88
CA ARG A 79 7.68 -8.18 3.30
C ARG A 79 7.66 -6.81 3.97
N TYR A 80 8.03 -5.75 3.27
CA TYR A 80 8.03 -4.40 3.84
C TYR A 80 6.61 -3.90 4.13
N VAL A 81 5.70 -4.05 3.16
CA VAL A 81 4.30 -3.66 3.30
C VAL A 81 3.60 -4.56 4.32
N ASP A 82 3.87 -5.86 4.26
CA ASP A 82 3.36 -6.86 5.19
C ASP A 82 3.75 -6.54 6.64
N ASP A 83 5.02 -6.21 6.91
CA ASP A 83 5.48 -5.89 8.28
C ASP A 83 4.70 -4.73 8.93
N ILE A 84 4.24 -3.78 8.12
CA ILE A 84 3.46 -2.62 8.57
C ILE A 84 1.97 -2.99 8.67
N LEU A 85 1.42 -3.65 7.66
CA LEU A 85 -0.01 -3.95 7.59
C LEU A 85 -0.44 -5.11 8.50
N PHE A 86 0.48 -6.00 8.92
CA PHE A 86 0.19 -7.04 9.91
C PHE A 86 0.21 -6.52 11.36
N ASP A 87 0.68 -5.29 11.62
CA ASP A 87 0.48 -4.63 12.91
C ASP A 87 -0.89 -3.94 12.92
N ASP A 88 -1.83 -4.48 13.69
CA ASP A 88 -3.22 -3.98 13.72
C ASP A 88 -3.34 -2.51 14.13
N LYS A 89 -2.43 -2.02 14.99
CA LYS A 89 -2.46 -0.62 15.41
C LYS A 89 -1.99 0.28 14.28
N ALA A 90 -0.87 -0.07 13.63
CA ALA A 90 -0.38 0.68 12.48
C ALA A 90 -1.40 0.66 11.32
N ARG A 91 -1.92 -0.52 10.99
CA ARG A 91 -2.95 -0.71 9.95
C ARG A 91 -4.21 0.11 10.23
N GLY A 92 -4.60 0.28 11.49
CA GLY A 92 -5.76 1.08 11.88
C GLY A 92 -5.71 2.54 11.42
N TYR A 93 -4.51 3.10 11.24
CA TYR A 93 -4.32 4.47 10.78
C TYR A 93 -4.17 4.61 9.26
N ILE A 94 -3.93 3.51 8.53
CA ILE A 94 -3.59 3.55 7.11
C ILE A 94 -4.85 3.37 6.26
N ALA A 95 -5.20 4.40 5.49
CA ALA A 95 -6.35 4.40 4.59
C ALA A 95 -6.05 3.76 3.22
N GLY A 96 -4.78 3.66 2.85
CA GLY A 96 -4.37 3.09 1.57
C GLY A 96 -2.86 3.10 1.34
N ILE A 97 -2.43 2.65 0.17
CA ILE A 97 -1.02 2.58 -0.24
C ILE A 97 -0.86 3.35 -1.56
N GLY A 98 0.14 4.22 -1.63
CA GLY A 98 0.50 4.95 -2.84
C GLY A 98 1.59 4.22 -3.64
N TYR A 99 1.35 3.99 -4.93
CA TYR A 99 2.31 3.38 -5.86
C TYR A 99 2.68 4.36 -6.98
N GLN A 100 3.94 4.35 -7.42
CA GLN A 100 4.41 5.11 -8.60
C GLN A 100 4.67 4.19 -9.82
N TRP A 101 4.93 4.77 -11.01
CA TRP A 101 4.96 4.06 -12.32
C TRP A 101 5.89 2.84 -12.41
N ALA A 102 7.00 2.81 -11.65
CA ALA A 102 7.90 1.64 -11.52
C ALA A 102 7.30 0.49 -10.67
N GLY A 103 6.12 0.69 -10.07
CA GLY A 103 5.34 -0.29 -9.32
C GLY A 103 4.07 -0.78 -10.03
N ARG A 104 3.88 -0.50 -11.32
CA ARG A 104 2.65 -0.87 -12.07
C ARG A 104 2.35 -2.37 -12.07
N THR A 105 3.37 -3.21 -11.86
CA THR A 105 3.23 -4.67 -11.77
C THR A 105 2.99 -5.18 -10.35
N ALA A 106 3.03 -4.33 -9.31
CA ALA A 106 2.93 -4.74 -7.90
C ALA A 106 1.50 -4.88 -7.36
N SER A 107 0.47 -4.56 -8.15
CA SER A 107 -0.93 -4.78 -7.73
C SER A 107 -1.29 -6.26 -7.85
N PRO A 108 -1.66 -6.97 -6.75
CA PRO A 108 -2.23 -8.30 -6.88
C PRO A 108 -3.53 -8.21 -7.66
N ALA A 109 -3.67 -9.05 -8.69
CA ALA A 109 -4.91 -9.16 -9.45
C ALA A 109 -6.09 -9.42 -8.50
N PRO A 110 -7.25 -8.77 -8.69
CA PRO A 110 -8.43 -9.07 -7.89
C PRO A 110 -8.78 -10.55 -8.06
N MET A 111 -8.78 -11.28 -6.94
CA MET A 111 -9.13 -12.69 -6.90
C MET A 111 -10.58 -12.82 -7.41
N SER A 112 -10.75 -13.38 -8.60
CA SER A 112 -12.08 -13.57 -9.18
C SER A 112 -12.87 -14.49 -8.25
N ARG A 113 -13.93 -13.98 -7.64
CA ARG A 113 -14.92 -14.82 -6.97
C ARG A 113 -15.60 -15.64 -8.05
N GLY A 114 -15.16 -16.87 -8.23
CA GLY A 114 -15.86 -17.87 -9.02
C GLY A 114 -17.28 -18.03 -8.47
N ARG A 115 -18.25 -17.35 -9.08
CA ARG A 115 -19.66 -17.68 -8.93
C ARG A 115 -19.85 -19.03 -9.62
N SER A 116 -19.87 -20.11 -8.84
CA SER A 116 -20.41 -21.37 -9.34
C SER A 116 -21.89 -21.15 -9.65
N SER A 117 -22.24 -21.18 -10.94
CA SER A 117 -23.62 -21.29 -11.40
C SER A 117 -23.91 -22.78 -11.60
N SER A 118 -24.47 -23.44 -10.58
CA SER A 118 -25.07 -24.75 -10.76
C SER A 118 -26.44 -24.59 -11.43
N SER A 119 -26.45 -24.69 -12.76
CA SER A 119 -27.66 -24.83 -13.55
C SER A 119 -28.20 -26.26 -13.43
N SER A 120 -29.18 -26.47 -12.54
CA SER A 120 -29.97 -27.71 -12.58
C SER A 120 -31.01 -27.61 -13.71
N ARG A 121 -30.72 -28.31 -14.81
CA ARG A 121 -31.68 -28.59 -15.89
C ARG A 121 -32.87 -29.38 -15.31
N ARG A 122 -34.06 -28.76 -15.24
CA ARG A 122 -35.33 -29.50 -15.25
C ARG A 122 -35.65 -29.84 -16.70
N ASN A 123 -35.48 -31.11 -17.04
CA ASN A 123 -35.94 -31.69 -18.29
C ASN A 123 -37.47 -31.87 -18.19
N ARG A 124 -38.25 -31.08 -18.93
CA ARG A 124 -39.63 -31.42 -19.29
C ARG A 124 -39.56 -32.16 -20.61
N ASN A 125 -40.00 -33.41 -20.61
CA ASN A 125 -40.53 -34.08 -21.80
C ASN A 125 -41.93 -34.61 -21.44
N GLY A 126 -42.83 -34.52 -22.42
CA GLY A 126 -44.25 -34.84 -22.32
C GLY A 126 -44.58 -36.32 -22.16
#